data_AF-A0AA43JN84-F1
#
_entry.id   AF-A0AA43JN84-F1
#
_cell.length_a   1.000
_cell.length_b   1.000
_cell.length_c   1.000
_cell.angle_alpha   90.00
_cell.angle_beta   90.00
_cell.angle_gamma   90.00
#
_symmetry.space_group_name_H-M   'P 1'
#
loop_
_entity.id
_entity.type
_entity.pdbx_description
1 polymer ?
#
loop_
_entity_poly.entity_id
_entity_poly.type
_entity_poly.pdbx_seq_one_letter_code
_entity_poly.pdbx_strand_id
1 'polypeptide(L)'
;MRLVGFLVIVLLLTASCTSVDPTASAIEVYEQACARCHGNSMGGGVGPALGPGSDAESKPDESLLTAITNGRARMPSFRNQLTEAQIRGLVEYIRTVQRDG
;
A
#
# COMPACT_ATOMS: atom_id res chain seq x y z
N MET A 1 -31.21 -18.35 -41.84
CA MET A 1 -31.42 -16.94 -41.42
C MET A 1 -32.25 -16.98 -40.14
N ARG A 2 -31.77 -16.82 -38.92
CA ARG A 2 -30.49 -16.40 -38.32
C ARG A 2 -30.39 -17.16 -36.99
N LEU A 3 -29.20 -17.67 -36.68
CA LEU A 3 -28.86 -18.26 -35.39
C LEU A 3 -29.20 -17.26 -34.27
N VAL A 4 -30.10 -17.61 -33.36
CA VAL A 4 -30.21 -16.94 -32.05
C VAL A 4 -29.61 -17.89 -31.04
N GLY A 5 -28.32 -18.17 -31.22
CA GLY A 5 -27.47 -18.75 -30.20
C GLY A 5 -27.21 -17.67 -29.17
N PHE A 6 -28.11 -17.52 -28.21
CA PHE A 6 -27.82 -16.82 -26.97
C PHE A 6 -26.92 -17.73 -26.15
N LEU A 7 -25.66 -17.74 -26.56
CA LEU A 7 -24.52 -18.11 -25.74
C LEU A 7 -24.63 -17.21 -24.50
N VAL A 8 -25.20 -17.76 -23.42
CA VAL A 8 -25.07 -17.19 -22.08
C VAL A 8 -23.58 -17.33 -21.76
N ILE A 9 -22.82 -16.33 -22.20
CA ILE A 9 -21.45 -16.09 -21.77
C ILE A 9 -21.59 -15.82 -20.28
N VAL A 10 -21.44 -16.87 -19.49
CA VAL A 10 -21.18 -16.79 -18.06
C VAL A 10 -19.84 -16.07 -17.95
N LEU A 11 -19.92 -14.75 -17.89
CA LEU A 11 -18.83 -13.85 -17.58
C LEU A 11 -18.34 -14.25 -16.19
N LEU A 12 -17.30 -15.07 -16.16
CA LEU A 12 -16.56 -15.44 -14.96
C LEU A 12 -16.05 -14.14 -14.32
N LEU A 13 -16.80 -13.61 -13.36
CA LEU A 13 -16.32 -12.62 -12.40
C LEU A 13 -15.29 -13.34 -11.51
N THR A 14 -14.07 -13.51 -12.01
CA THR A 14 -12.93 -13.80 -11.14
C THR A 14 -12.72 -12.55 -10.30
N ALA A 15 -13.28 -12.56 -9.09
CA ALA A 15 -12.95 -11.60 -8.05
C ALA A 15 -11.46 -11.77 -7.73
N SER A 16 -10.62 -11.02 -8.43
CA SER A 16 -9.20 -10.92 -8.13
C SER A 16 -9.08 -10.21 -6.79
N CYS A 17 -8.85 -10.97 -5.72
CA CYS A 17 -8.21 -10.42 -4.53
C CYS A 17 -6.84 -9.94 -5.00
N THR A 18 -6.68 -8.64 -5.23
CA THR A 18 -5.40 -8.02 -5.56
C THR A 18 -4.51 -8.05 -4.32
N SER A 19 -3.88 -9.21 -4.08
CA SER A 19 -2.81 -9.35 -3.11
C SER A 19 -1.51 -8.80 -3.71
N VAL A 20 -0.74 -8.06 -2.93
CA VAL A 20 0.59 -7.61 -3.33
C VAL A 20 1.52 -8.82 -3.44
N ASP A 21 2.33 -8.89 -4.49
CA ASP A 21 3.32 -9.96 -4.68
C ASP A 21 4.24 -10.01 -3.44
N PRO A 22 4.40 -11.17 -2.76
CA PRO A 22 5.24 -11.27 -1.57
C PRO A 22 6.72 -10.96 -1.82
N THR A 23 7.17 -10.97 -3.07
CA THR A 23 8.54 -10.63 -3.50
C THR A 23 8.71 -9.19 -3.96
N ALA A 24 7.63 -8.40 -4.02
CA ALA A 24 7.67 -7.00 -4.40
C ALA A 24 8.58 -6.19 -3.46
N SER A 25 9.32 -5.25 -4.04
CA SER A 25 10.16 -4.30 -3.30
C SER A 25 9.32 -3.35 -2.45
N ALA A 26 9.94 -2.71 -1.45
CA ALA A 26 9.25 -1.74 -0.59
C ALA A 26 8.67 -0.55 -1.39
N ILE A 27 9.33 -0.16 -2.49
CA ILE A 27 8.87 0.92 -3.38
C ILE A 27 7.60 0.48 -4.11
N GLU A 28 7.61 -0.71 -4.73
CA GLU A 28 6.43 -1.25 -5.42
C GLU A 28 5.25 -1.45 -4.47
N VAL A 29 5.51 -1.95 -3.25
CA VAL A 29 4.49 -2.09 -2.20
C VAL A 29 3.94 -0.71 -1.83
N TYR A 30 4.79 0.30 -1.68
CA TYR A 30 4.36 1.66 -1.36
C TYR A 30 3.44 2.23 -2.44
N GLU A 31 3.82 2.10 -3.72
CA GLU A 31 3.04 2.57 -4.86
C GLU A 31 1.66 1.89 -4.91
N GLN A 32 1.62 0.58 -4.71
CA GLN A 32 0.37 -0.21 -4.79
C GLN A 32 -0.56 0.02 -3.59
N ALA A 33 -0.01 0.13 -2.38
CA ALA A 33 -0.80 0.08 -1.14
C ALA A 33 -0.94 1.44 -0.42
N CYS A 34 0.05 2.32 -0.52
CA CYS A 34 0.19 3.50 0.33
C CYS A 34 -0.01 4.83 -0.42
N ALA A 35 0.52 4.91 -1.65
CA ALA A 35 0.60 6.15 -2.41
C ALA A 35 -0.77 6.78 -2.71
N ARG A 36 -1.84 5.98 -2.80
CA ARG A 36 -3.22 6.51 -3.01
C ARG A 36 -3.64 7.52 -1.93
N CYS A 37 -3.10 7.40 -0.71
CA CYS A 37 -3.43 8.29 0.40
C CYS A 37 -2.26 9.23 0.73
N HIS A 38 -1.03 8.74 0.65
CA HIS A 38 0.17 9.48 1.06
C HIS A 38 0.90 10.18 -0.10
N GLY A 39 0.38 10.06 -1.33
CA GLY A 39 0.93 10.64 -2.55
C GLY A 39 2.10 9.81 -3.11
N ASN A 40 2.23 9.77 -4.44
CA ASN A 40 3.36 9.07 -5.09
C ASN A 40 4.72 9.66 -4.67
N SER A 41 4.75 10.97 -4.41
CA SER A 41 5.96 11.68 -3.95
C SER A 41 6.05 11.77 -2.42
N MET A 42 5.26 10.98 -1.67
CA MET A 42 5.17 11.03 -0.21
C MET A 42 4.77 12.39 0.40
N GLY A 43 4.26 13.32 -0.42
CA GLY A 43 3.87 14.67 0.01
C GLY A 43 2.53 14.73 0.78
N GLY A 44 1.85 13.60 0.95
CA GLY A 44 0.55 13.51 1.61
C GLY A 44 -0.63 13.73 0.66
N GLY A 45 -1.80 13.91 1.25
CA GLY A 45 -3.08 14.08 0.56
C GLY A 45 -4.24 13.71 1.48
N VAL A 46 -4.81 12.53 1.27
CA VAL A 46 -5.82 11.96 2.19
C VAL A 46 -5.17 11.56 3.52
N GLY A 47 -3.96 10.99 3.44
CA GLY A 47 -3.09 10.75 4.59
C GLY A 47 -2.06 11.86 4.76
N PRO A 48 -1.39 11.93 5.92
CA PRO A 48 -0.30 12.89 6.14
C PRO A 48 0.87 12.65 5.19
N ALA A 49 1.72 13.66 5.01
CA ALA A 49 3.00 13.50 4.34
C ALA A 49 3.89 12.49 5.09
N LEU A 50 4.72 11.78 4.33
CA LEU A 50 5.72 10.83 4.84
C LEU A 50 7.14 11.16 4.37
N GLY A 51 7.29 12.09 3.42
CA GLY A 51 8.57 12.56 2.90
C GLY A 51 9.30 13.54 3.83
N PRO A 52 10.42 14.14 3.38
CA PRO A 52 11.31 14.97 4.19
C PRO A 52 10.59 16.06 4.98
N GLY A 53 10.95 16.23 6.26
CA GLY A 53 10.39 17.26 7.15
C GLY A 53 8.95 17.01 7.61
N SER A 54 8.38 15.83 7.30
CA SER A 54 7.08 15.42 7.84
C SER A 54 7.20 14.82 9.24
N ASP A 55 6.06 14.72 9.94
CA ASP A 55 5.99 14.11 11.27
C ASP A 55 6.61 12.71 11.35
N ALA A 56 6.62 11.97 10.24
CA ALA A 56 7.18 10.63 10.15
C ALA A 56 8.66 10.58 10.57
N GLU A 57 9.42 11.64 10.32
CA GLU A 57 10.83 11.78 10.72
C GLU A 57 11.01 11.59 12.23
N SER A 58 10.15 12.23 13.03
CA SER A 58 10.20 12.22 14.50
C SER A 58 9.59 10.98 15.16
N LYS A 59 8.84 10.16 14.42
CA LYS A 59 8.19 8.97 14.99
C LYS A 59 9.21 7.86 15.24
N PRO A 60 9.10 7.09 16.32
CA PRO A 60 9.85 5.84 16.45
C PRO A 60 9.46 4.83 15.36
N ASP A 61 10.40 3.98 14.93
CA ASP A 61 10.14 2.92 13.94
C ASP A 61 8.99 2.00 14.37
N GLU A 62 8.93 1.64 15.66
CA GLU A 62 7.84 0.83 16.20
C GLU A 62 6.47 1.49 16.07
N SER A 63 6.41 2.83 16.12
CA SER A 63 5.16 3.55 15.89
C SER A 63 4.71 3.43 14.43
N LEU A 64 5.65 3.51 13.49
CA LEU A 64 5.38 3.34 12.06
C LEU A 64 4.99 1.88 11.74
N LEU A 65 5.74 0.91 12.26
CA LEU A 65 5.43 -0.52 12.14
C LEU A 65 4.04 -0.84 12.68
N THR A 66 3.70 -0.32 13.86
CA THR A 66 2.38 -0.51 14.48
C THR A 66 1.28 0.11 13.64
N ALA A 67 1.49 1.32 13.11
CA ALA A 67 0.51 2.00 12.27
C ALA A 67 0.29 1.28 10.94
N ILE A 68 1.33 0.77 10.28
CA ILE A 68 1.21 0.00 9.04
C ILE A 68 0.53 -1.35 9.33
N THR A 69 0.98 -2.07 10.35
CA THR A 69 0.46 -3.40 10.69
C THR A 69 -1.01 -3.33 11.10
N ASN A 70 -1.35 -2.46 12.05
CA ASN A 70 -2.68 -2.42 12.67
C ASN A 70 -3.62 -1.38 12.03
N GLY A 71 -3.12 -0.52 11.15
CA GLY A 71 -3.84 0.67 10.75
C GLY A 71 -3.83 1.73 11.85
N ARG A 72 -4.31 2.93 11.50
CA ARG A 72 -4.47 4.06 12.43
C ARG A 72 -5.50 5.04 11.90
N ALA A 73 -6.48 5.41 12.72
CA ALA A 73 -7.60 6.27 12.31
C ALA A 73 -8.28 5.74 11.04
N ARG A 74 -8.15 6.42 9.90
CA ARG A 74 -8.70 5.97 8.61
C ARG A 74 -7.75 5.10 7.79
N MET A 75 -6.48 4.98 8.17
CA MET A 75 -5.53 4.08 7.53
C MET A 75 -5.90 2.63 7.86
N PRO A 76 -6.14 1.77 6.85
CA PRO A 76 -6.51 0.37 7.07
C PRO A 76 -5.35 -0.44 7.66
N SER A 77 -5.67 -1.58 8.27
CA SER A 77 -4.66 -2.56 8.71
C SER A 77 -4.12 -3.34 7.52
N PHE A 78 -2.80 -3.53 7.49
CA PHE A 78 -2.12 -4.35 6.49
C PHE A 78 -1.60 -5.71 7.01
N ARG A 79 -1.87 -6.05 8.28
CA ARG A 79 -1.43 -7.32 8.92
C ARG A 79 -1.70 -8.56 8.07
N ASN A 80 -2.86 -8.61 7.41
CA ASN A 80 -3.29 -9.77 6.62
C ASN A 80 -3.15 -9.54 5.10
N GLN A 81 -2.50 -8.45 4.69
CA GLN A 81 -2.34 -8.06 3.28
C GLN A 81 -0.88 -8.04 2.85
N LEU A 82 0.03 -7.75 3.78
CA LEU A 82 1.46 -7.65 3.55
C LEU A 82 2.20 -8.61 4.47
N THR A 83 3.32 -9.14 4.00
CA THR A 83 4.24 -9.90 4.84
C THR A 83 4.94 -8.99 5.84
N GLU A 84 5.46 -9.55 6.94
CA GLU A 84 6.25 -8.76 7.88
C GLU A 84 7.49 -8.12 7.25
N ALA A 85 8.11 -8.82 6.29
CA ALA A 85 9.27 -8.30 5.56
C ALA A 85 8.90 -7.06 4.75
N GLN A 86 7.75 -7.07 4.07
CA GLN A 86 7.24 -5.90 3.34
C GLN A 86 6.91 -4.74 4.28
N ILE A 87 6.30 -5.02 5.44
CA ILE A 87 5.98 -3.98 6.43
C ILE A 87 7.26 -3.31 6.96
N ARG A 88 8.29 -4.11 7.30
CA ARG A 88 9.59 -3.59 7.71
C ARG A 88 10.27 -2.80 6.59
N GLY A 89 10.23 -3.33 5.37
CA GLY A 89 10.75 -2.65 4.18
C GLY A 89 10.10 -1.30 3.91
N LEU A 90 8.79 -1.15 4.15
CA LEU A 90 8.10 0.13 4.04
C LEU A 90 8.61 1.15 5.05
N VAL A 91 8.88 0.75 6.29
CA VAL A 91 9.46 1.65 7.30
C VAL A 91 10.87 2.07 6.90
N GLU A 92 11.70 1.13 6.44
CA GLU A 92 13.03 1.43 5.92
C GLU A 92 12.98 2.39 4.73
N TYR A 93 12.04 2.18 3.80
CA TYR A 93 11.85 3.07 2.66
C TYR A 93 11.48 4.49 3.10
N ILE A 94 10.54 4.65 4.05
CA ILE A 94 10.23 5.96 4.66
C ILE A 94 11.50 6.60 5.24
N ARG A 95 12.35 5.83 5.95
CA ARG A 95 13.61 6.36 6.51
C ARG A 95 14.61 6.79 5.46
N THR A 96 14.75 6.03 4.38
CA THR A 96 15.63 6.39 3.26
C THR A 96 15.16 7.69 2.63
N VAL A 97 13.86 7.84 2.36
CA VAL A 97 13.31 9.07 1.80
C VAL A 97 13.50 10.27 2.74
N GLN A 98 13.39 10.09 4.05
CA GLN A 98 13.66 11.17 5.02
C GLN A 98 15.12 11.64 5.03
N ARG A 99 16.08 10.75 4.76
CA ARG A 99 17.51 11.07 4.75
C ARG A 99 17.99 11.67 3.45
N ASP A 100 17.41 11.26 2.33
CA ASP A 100 17.92 11.53 0.98
C ASP A 100 17.25 12.74 0.31
N GLY A 101 16.33 13.42 1.00
CA GLY A 101 15.56 14.55 0.47
C GLY A 101 15.83 15.89 1.13
#